data_AF-A0A351A509-F1
#
_entry.id   AF-A0A351A509-F1
#
_cell.length_a   1.000
_cell.length_b   1.000
_cell.length_c   1.000
_cell.angle_alpha   90.00
_cell.angle_beta   90.00
_cell.angle_gamma   90.00
#
_symmetry.space_group_name_H-M   'P 1'
#
loop_
_entity.id
_entity.type
_entity.pdbx_description
1 polymer ?
#
loop_
_entity_poly.entity_id
_entity_poly.type
_entity_poly.pdbx_seq_one_letter_code
_entity_poly.pdbx_strand_id
1 'polypeptide(L)'
;MSNKESTSRTLKVALAVSLVSSVFVAGAAVSLKPLQTQNRLLDKQRSIAAIAGMGGRELPAAQVRALFGETIKARLVNLETGEFADDFDAVTFDPLKA
;
A
#
# COMPACT_ATOMS: atom_id res chain seq x y z
N MET A 1 -38.65 -35.32 -5.85
CA MET A 1 -37.43 -34.52 -5.59
C MET A 1 -36.26 -35.20 -6.32
N SER A 2 -35.83 -34.66 -7.45
CA SER A 2 -34.81 -35.30 -8.30
C SER A 2 -33.42 -35.08 -7.72
N ASN A 3 -32.78 -36.15 -7.23
CA ASN A 3 -31.41 -36.14 -6.70
C ASN A 3 -30.43 -35.79 -7.81
N LYS A 4 -30.19 -34.50 -7.97
CA LYS A 4 -29.34 -33.97 -9.02
C LYS A 4 -27.87 -33.96 -8.59
N GLU A 5 -27.52 -33.99 -7.31
CA GLU A 5 -26.12 -33.86 -6.88
C GLU A 5 -25.31 -35.14 -7.11
N SER A 6 -24.23 -35.04 -7.89
CA SER A 6 -23.23 -36.07 -8.10
C SER A 6 -21.85 -35.49 -7.76
N THR A 7 -20.94 -36.27 -7.19
CA THR A 7 -19.58 -35.84 -6.80
C THR A 7 -18.84 -35.10 -7.92
N SER A 8 -19.04 -35.53 -9.17
CA SER A 8 -18.47 -34.85 -10.35
C SER A 8 -19.01 -33.44 -10.54
N ARG A 9 -20.29 -33.21 -10.25
CA ARG A 9 -20.90 -31.88 -10.36
C ARG A 9 -20.44 -30.96 -9.23
N THR A 10 -20.33 -31.46 -8.01
CA THR A 10 -19.80 -30.68 -6.87
C THR A 10 -18.40 -30.16 -7.18
N LEU A 11 -17.52 -31.01 -7.72
CA LEU A 11 -16.16 -30.62 -8.08
C LEU A 11 -16.13 -29.58 -9.22
N LYS A 12 -16.97 -29.75 -10.24
CA LYS A 12 -17.10 -28.76 -11.35
C LYS A 12 -17.60 -27.40 -10.87
N VAL A 13 -18.59 -27.38 -9.97
CA VAL A 13 -19.12 -26.14 -9.41
C VAL A 13 -18.07 -25.44 -8.55
N ALA A 14 -17.38 -26.18 -7.67
CA ALA A 14 -16.31 -25.63 -6.85
C ALA A 14 -15.17 -25.04 -7.70
N LEU A 15 -14.75 -25.75 -8.75
CA LEU A 15 -13.74 -25.26 -9.68
C LEU A 15 -14.20 -23.98 -10.39
N ALA A 16 -15.43 -23.96 -10.91
CA ALA A 16 -15.98 -22.79 -11.58
C ALA A 16 -16.05 -21.56 -10.66
N VAL A 17 -16.54 -21.73 -9.42
CA VAL A 17 -16.60 -20.63 -8.44
C VAL A 17 -15.20 -20.15 -8.06
N SER A 18 -14.24 -21.06 -7.87
CA SER A 18 -12.85 -20.71 -7.54
C SER A 18 -12.15 -19.95 -8.68
N LEU A 19 -12.41 -20.32 -9.93
CA LEU A 19 -11.83 -19.65 -11.08
C LEU A 19 -12.36 -18.22 -11.21
N VAL A 20 -13.68 -18.07 -11.08
CA VAL A 20 -14.33 -16.75 -11.13
C VAL A 20 -13.80 -15.88 -10.00
N SER A 21 -13.82 -16.36 -8.75
CA SER A 21 -13.37 -15.56 -7.61
C SER A 21 -11.89 -15.16 -7.72
N SER A 22 -11.02 -16.05 -8.20
CA SER A 22 -9.59 -15.74 -8.43
C SER A 22 -9.39 -14.60 -9.43
N VAL A 23 -10.13 -14.59 -10.54
CA VAL A 23 -10.01 -13.53 -11.56
C VAL A 23 -10.47 -12.19 -11.01
N PHE A 24 -11.61 -12.17 -10.30
CA PHE A 24 -12.12 -10.93 -9.70
C PHE A 24 -11.17 -10.36 -8.63
N VAL A 25 -10.65 -11.19 -7.72
CA VAL A 25 -9.71 -10.75 -6.67
C VAL A 25 -8.41 -10.26 -7.29
N ALA A 26 -7.84 -10.99 -8.27
CA ALA A 26 -6.61 -10.57 -8.95
C ALA A 26 -6.80 -9.25 -9.71
N GLY A 27 -7.92 -9.09 -10.42
CA GLY A 27 -8.25 -7.85 -11.14
C GLY A 27 -8.40 -6.64 -10.21
N ALA A 28 -9.11 -6.81 -9.09
CA ALA A 28 -9.24 -5.76 -8.07
C ALA A 28 -7.88 -5.42 -7.44
N ALA A 29 -7.07 -6.44 -7.12
CA ALA A 29 -5.76 -6.23 -6.51
C ALA A 29 -4.82 -5.44 -7.43
N VAL A 30 -4.76 -5.74 -8.73
CA VAL A 30 -3.87 -5.04 -9.66
C VAL A 30 -4.36 -3.62 -9.94
N SER A 31 -5.67 -3.43 -10.15
CA SER A 31 -6.22 -2.11 -10.50
C SER A 31 -6.19 -1.10 -9.35
N LEU A 32 -6.41 -1.54 -8.09
CA LEU A 32 -6.42 -0.63 -6.94
C LEU A 32 -5.03 -0.37 -6.36
N LYS A 33 -4.04 -1.24 -6.60
CA LYS A 33 -2.72 -1.13 -5.98
C LYS A 33 -2.00 0.21 -6.24
N PRO A 34 -2.06 0.81 -7.45
CA PRO A 34 -1.48 2.14 -7.67
C PRO A 34 -2.10 3.22 -6.78
N LEU A 35 -3.44 3.25 -6.70
CA LEU A 35 -4.19 4.22 -5.87
C LEU A 35 -3.90 4.02 -4.38
N GLN A 36 -3.86 2.77 -3.93
CA GLN A 36 -3.52 2.44 -2.54
C GLN A 36 -2.09 2.89 -2.18
N THR A 37 -1.13 2.73 -3.10
CA THR A 37 0.25 3.16 -2.89
C THR A 37 0.34 4.68 -2.77
N GLN A 38 -0.33 5.41 -3.66
CA GLN A 38 -0.36 6.87 -3.63
C GLN A 38 -1.02 7.42 -2.35
N ASN A 39 -2.15 6.83 -1.93
CA ASN A 39 -2.84 7.22 -0.71
C ASN A 39 -2.03 6.88 0.54
N ARG A 40 -1.36 5.73 0.56
CA ARG A 40 -0.46 5.34 1.65
C ARG A 40 0.71 6.30 1.81
N LEU A 41 1.32 6.74 0.70
CA LEU A 41 2.38 7.76 0.74
C LEU A 41 1.85 9.08 1.31
N LEU A 42 0.68 9.53 0.85
CA LEU A 42 0.06 10.76 1.36
C LEU A 42 -0.26 10.66 2.86
N ASP A 43 -0.76 9.52 3.32
CA ASP A 43 -1.10 9.30 4.74
C ASP A 43 0.15 9.31 5.63
N LYS A 44 1.27 8.73 5.14
CA LYS A 44 2.59 8.85 5.79
C LYS A 44 3.01 10.32 5.90
N GLN A 45 2.94 11.07 4.81
CA GLN A 45 3.31 12.50 4.81
C GLN A 45 2.42 13.31 5.76
N ARG A 46 1.12 13.03 5.81
CA ARG A 46 0.18 13.66 6.76
C ARG A 46 0.53 13.34 8.20
N SER A 47 0.84 12.09 8.50
CA SER A 47 1.22 11.68 9.85
C SER A 47 2.52 12.37 10.29
N ILE A 48 3.52 12.43 9.41
CA ILE A 48 4.78 13.12 9.70
C ILE A 48 4.53 14.63 9.91
N ALA A 49 3.74 15.27 9.04
CA ALA A 49 3.38 16.68 9.19
C ALA A 49 2.59 16.95 10.48
N ALA A 50 1.69 16.05 10.89
CA ALA A 50 0.96 16.18 12.14
C ALA A 50 1.86 16.06 13.37
N ILE A 51 2.81 15.12 13.37
CA ILE A 51 3.80 14.97 14.45
C ILE A 51 4.69 16.21 14.55
N ALA A 52 5.06 16.80 13.41
CA ALA A 52 5.83 18.04 13.35
C ALA A 52 5.02 19.31 13.69
N GLY A 53 3.73 19.19 14.02
CA GLY A 53 2.87 20.33 14.37
C GLY A 53 2.40 21.17 13.19
N MET A 54 2.50 20.67 11.96
CA MET A 54 2.22 21.40 10.71
C MET A 54 0.82 21.13 10.13
N GLY A 55 -0.20 20.81 10.96
CA GLY A 55 -1.60 20.75 10.51
C GLY A 55 -1.98 19.57 9.59
N GLY A 56 -1.28 18.43 9.69
CA GLY A 56 -1.32 17.32 8.71
C GLY A 56 -2.69 16.93 8.11
N ARG A 57 -3.68 16.52 8.92
CA ARG A 57 -4.95 15.95 8.42
C ARG A 57 -5.97 16.97 7.91
N GLU A 58 -5.84 18.22 8.36
CA GLU A 58 -6.74 19.32 8.01
C GLU A 58 -6.36 19.95 6.66
N LEU A 59 -5.13 19.69 6.20
CA LEU A 59 -4.58 20.28 5.00
C LEU A 59 -4.90 19.51 3.70
N PRO A 60 -5.03 20.29 2.61
CA PRO A 60 -4.79 19.95 1.22
C PRO A 60 -3.95 18.70 0.97
N ALA A 61 -4.39 17.69 0.22
CA ALA A 61 -3.43 16.65 -0.22
C ALA A 61 -2.23 17.26 -0.98
N ALA A 62 -2.47 18.30 -1.77
CA ALA A 62 -1.43 19.07 -2.46
C ALA A 62 -0.55 19.89 -1.51
N GLN A 63 -1.14 20.51 -0.48
CA GLN A 63 -0.41 21.33 0.50
C GLN A 63 0.49 20.47 1.39
N VAL A 64 0.02 19.28 1.80
CA VAL A 64 0.85 18.33 2.56
C VAL A 64 2.06 17.90 1.76
N ARG A 65 1.90 17.63 0.45
CA ARG A 65 3.00 17.28 -0.44
C ARG A 65 4.01 18.42 -0.59
N ALA A 66 3.54 19.66 -0.73
CA ALA A 66 4.39 20.84 -0.83
C ALA A 66 5.17 21.07 0.47
N LEU A 67 4.50 21.09 1.61
CA LEU A 67 5.12 21.23 2.93
C LEU A 67 6.16 20.13 3.16
N PHE A 68 5.84 18.88 2.85
CA PHE A 68 6.78 17.78 2.98
C PHE A 68 8.04 18.00 2.12
N GLY A 69 7.88 18.47 0.88
CA GLY A 69 9.02 18.74 0.00
C GLY A 69 9.88 19.94 0.44
N GLU A 70 9.28 20.95 1.06
CA GLU A 70 9.98 22.18 1.45
C GLU A 70 10.63 22.09 2.83
N THR A 71 10.00 21.37 3.78
CA THR A 71 10.41 21.39 5.19
C THR A 71 10.96 20.06 5.70
N ILE A 72 10.71 18.94 5.01
CA ILE A 72 11.10 17.61 5.50
C ILE A 72 12.21 17.03 4.63
N LYS A 73 13.38 16.85 5.25
CA LYS A 73 14.51 16.17 4.63
C LYS A 73 14.54 14.70 5.05
N ALA A 74 14.16 13.80 4.14
CA ALA A 74 14.28 12.36 4.36
C ALA A 74 15.76 11.95 4.42
N ARG A 75 16.12 11.13 5.41
CA ARG A 75 17.46 10.54 5.58
C ARG A 75 17.31 9.08 5.98
N LEU A 76 18.15 8.20 5.46
CA LEU A 76 18.27 6.83 5.97
C LEU A 76 19.31 6.78 7.08
N VAL A 77 19.06 5.93 8.07
CA VAL A 77 20.01 5.66 9.15
C VAL A 77 20.21 4.15 9.22
N ASN A 78 21.48 3.73 9.26
CA ASN A 78 21.83 2.36 9.56
C ASN A 78 21.56 2.12 11.06
N LEU A 79 20.70 1.15 11.38
CA LEU A 79 20.29 0.88 12.76
C LEU A 79 21.39 0.24 13.61
N GLU A 80 22.40 -0.37 13.00
CA GLU A 80 23.53 -0.99 13.69
C GLU A 80 24.62 0.04 14.03
N THR A 81 24.95 0.93 13.09
CA THR A 81 26.03 1.92 13.27
C THR A 81 25.52 3.27 13.75
N GLY A 82 24.23 3.57 13.55
CA GLY A 82 23.64 4.88 13.81
C GLY A 82 24.03 5.96 12.79
N GLU A 83 24.79 5.59 11.75
CA GLU A 83 25.25 6.52 10.72
C GLU A 83 24.21 6.71 9.62
N PHE A 84 24.23 7.88 8.97
CA PHE A 84 23.38 8.11 7.81
C PHE A 84 23.87 7.25 6.64
N ALA A 85 22.96 6.48 6.06
CA ALA A 85 23.24 5.74 4.84
C ALA A 85 22.79 6.58 3.64
N ASP A 86 23.76 7.04 2.85
CA ASP A 86 23.51 7.81 1.63
C ASP A 86 23.40 6.90 0.38
N ASP A 87 23.61 5.59 0.56
CA ASP A 87 23.60 4.58 -0.52
C ASP A 87 22.20 4.25 -1.06
N PHE A 88 21.14 4.69 -0.36
CA PHE A 88 19.75 4.40 -0.71
C PHE A 88 18.90 5.67 -0.72
N ASP A 89 17.94 5.72 -1.66
CA ASP A 89 16.99 6.82 -1.74
C ASP A 89 15.96 6.73 -0.59
N ALA A 90 16.03 7.69 0.33
CA ALA A 90 15.16 7.78 1.49
C ALA A 90 13.67 7.99 1.15
N VAL A 91 13.35 8.39 -0.09
CA VAL A 91 11.97 8.58 -0.52
C VAL A 91 11.33 7.26 -0.99
N THR A 92 12.12 6.37 -1.59
CA THR A 92 11.62 5.12 -2.20
C THR A 92 11.98 3.86 -1.40
N PHE A 93 12.82 3.98 -0.38
CA PHE A 93 13.24 2.86 0.46
C PHE A 93 12.05 2.17 1.16
N ASP A 94 11.96 0.84 0.99
CA ASP A 94 10.96 -0.01 1.64
C ASP A 94 11.63 -0.83 2.76
N PRO A 95 11.52 -0.41 4.03
CA PRO A 95 12.18 -1.08 5.14
C PRO A 95 11.61 -2.47 5.46
N LEU A 96 10.52 -2.90 4.82
CA LEU A 96 9.95 -4.24 4.99
C LEU A 96 10.45 -5.25 3.96
N LYS A 97 11.17 -4.80 2.93
CA LYS A 97 11.75 -5.64 1.88
C LYS A 97 13.28 -5.67 1.89
N ALA A 98 13.91 -4.71 2.57
CA ALA A 98 15.34 -4.65 2.82
C ALA A 98 15.69 -5.54 4.02
#